data_AF-A0A853FW78-F1
#
_entry.id   AF-A0A853FW78-F1
#
_cell.length_a   1.000
_cell.length_b   1.000
_cell.length_c   1.000
_cell.angle_alpha   90.00
_cell.angle_beta   90.00
_cell.angle_gamma   90.00
#
_symmetry.space_group_name_H-M   'P 1'
#
loop_
_entity.id
_entity.type
_entity.pdbx_description
1 polymer ?
#
loop_
_entity_poly.entity_id
_entity_poly.type
_entity_poly.pdbx_seq_one_letter_code
_entity_poly.pdbx_strand_id
1 'polypeptide(L)'
;MRSPAALAELFGPPSCSGAFQAAQIRASWWDALAFIPAYAAFLALGAHGLRHDARRLSLAAIAVLLVAALLDQAEGLILFQLVPHWQSPPDLFGALFLAVRIKFALLGLGSLLLAALAWRGAVLSKIAAVPLAAGGLASLWFLFANPHDPAMMLGHRFAWMALLALAAIGSINPRWIRRT
;
A
#
# COMPACT_ATOMS: atom_id res chain seq x y z
N MET A 1 -9.96 13.39 -8.67
CA MET A 1 -11.08 13.45 -9.65
C MET A 1 -12.37 13.16 -8.90
N ARG A 2 -13.50 13.81 -9.20
CA ARG A 2 -14.72 13.67 -8.36
C ARG A 2 -16.01 13.45 -9.15
N SER A 3 -15.95 13.28 -10.47
CA SER A 3 -17.15 13.09 -11.29
C SER A 3 -16.88 12.12 -12.45
N PRO A 4 -17.92 11.41 -12.92
CA PRO A 4 -17.89 10.62 -14.16
C PRO A 4 -17.36 11.41 -15.37
N ALA A 5 -17.70 12.71 -15.45
CA ALA A 5 -17.22 13.60 -16.53
C ALA A 5 -15.70 13.77 -16.52
N ALA A 6 -15.07 13.88 -15.35
CA ALA A 6 -13.61 13.97 -15.24
C ALA A 6 -12.91 12.64 -15.57
N LEU A 7 -13.58 11.50 -15.36
CA LEU A 7 -13.09 10.20 -15.83
C LEU A 7 -13.14 10.13 -17.36
N ALA A 8 -14.23 10.62 -17.96
CA ALA A 8 -14.37 10.67 -19.41
C ALA A 8 -13.32 11.53 -20.10
N GLU A 9 -12.90 12.64 -19.47
CA GLU A 9 -11.78 13.46 -19.94
C GLU A 9 -10.43 12.72 -19.89
N LEU A 10 -10.21 11.86 -18.88
CA LEU A 10 -8.95 11.13 -18.71
C LEU A 10 -8.74 10.04 -19.77
N PHE A 11 -9.81 9.36 -20.15
CA PHE A 11 -9.78 8.26 -21.12
C PHE A 11 -9.92 8.75 -22.57
N GLY A 12 -10.21 10.04 -22.77
CA GLY A 12 -10.38 10.66 -24.07
C GLY A 12 -11.62 10.17 -24.82
N PRO A 13 -11.85 10.63 -26.07
CA PRO A 13 -13.02 10.23 -26.83
C PRO A 13 -13.08 8.71 -27.08
N PRO A 14 -14.29 8.13 -27.23
CA PRO A 14 -14.52 6.70 -27.41
C PRO A 14 -13.60 6.05 -28.45
N SER A 15 -13.35 6.76 -29.55
CA SER A 15 -12.52 6.35 -30.69
C SER A 15 -11.05 6.08 -30.35
N CYS A 16 -10.55 6.62 -29.23
CA CYS A 16 -9.14 6.54 -28.83
C CYS A 16 -8.93 5.80 -27.50
N SER A 17 -9.99 5.59 -26.72
CA SER A 17 -9.93 5.06 -25.35
C SER A 17 -9.66 3.55 -25.23
N GLY A 18 -9.87 2.76 -26.31
CA GLY A 18 -9.85 1.30 -26.26
C GLY A 18 -8.49 0.71 -25.85
N ALA A 19 -7.39 1.27 -26.34
CA ALA A 19 -6.04 0.83 -25.98
C ALA A 19 -5.74 1.11 -24.50
N PHE A 20 -6.15 2.27 -23.99
CA PHE A 20 -5.93 2.66 -22.60
C PHE A 20 -6.79 1.84 -21.64
N GLN A 21 -8.06 1.58 -21.98
CA GLN A 21 -8.91 0.65 -21.22
C GLN A 21 -8.30 -0.76 -21.15
N ALA A 22 -7.84 -1.29 -22.28
CA ALA A 22 -7.22 -2.61 -22.32
C ALA A 22 -5.93 -2.67 -21.49
N ALA A 23 -5.12 -1.60 -21.53
CA ALA A 23 -3.93 -1.48 -20.69
C ALA A 23 -4.27 -1.42 -19.20
N GLN A 24 -5.28 -0.63 -18.81
CA GLN A 24 -5.73 -0.53 -17.42
C GLN A 24 -6.27 -1.86 -16.90
N ILE A 25 -7.09 -2.57 -17.67
CA ILE A 25 -7.60 -3.91 -17.31
C ILE A 25 -6.44 -4.88 -17.12
N ARG A 26 -5.46 -4.88 -18.03
CA ARG A 26 -4.27 -5.74 -17.92
C ARG A 26 -3.44 -5.40 -16.69
N ALA A 27 -3.26 -4.11 -16.38
CA ALA A 27 -2.57 -3.66 -15.18
C ALA A 27 -3.30 -4.12 -13.91
N SER A 28 -4.63 -3.95 -13.85
CA SER A 28 -5.44 -4.41 -12.72
C SER A 28 -5.35 -5.93 -12.50
N TRP A 29 -5.20 -6.74 -13.56
CA TRP A 29 -4.96 -8.18 -13.43
C TRP A 29 -3.60 -8.49 -12.81
N TRP A 30 -2.55 -7.80 -13.26
CA TRP A 30 -1.22 -7.92 -12.66
C TRP A 30 -1.21 -7.50 -11.20
N ASP A 31 -1.94 -6.44 -10.87
CA ASP A 31 -2.06 -5.99 -9.49
C ASP A 31 -2.77 -7.03 -8.63
N ALA A 32 -3.93 -7.51 -9.06
CA ALA A 32 -4.74 -8.47 -8.33
C ALA A 32 -4.02 -9.82 -8.10
N LEU A 33 -3.31 -10.33 -9.11
CA LEU A 33 -2.72 -11.68 -9.07
C LEU A 33 -1.30 -11.72 -8.50
N ALA A 34 -0.51 -10.67 -8.73
CA ALA A 34 0.92 -10.69 -8.41
C ALA A 34 1.28 -9.61 -7.40
N PHE A 35 1.04 -8.34 -7.72
CA PHE A 35 1.56 -7.24 -6.90
C PHE A 35 0.93 -7.19 -5.51
N ILE A 36 -0.41 -7.21 -5.43
CA ILE A 36 -1.12 -7.10 -4.15
C ILE A 36 -0.79 -8.27 -3.22
N PRO A 37 -0.88 -9.55 -3.66
CA PRO A 37 -0.49 -10.67 -2.83
C PRO A 37 1.00 -10.60 -2.40
N ALA A 38 1.90 -10.22 -3.30
CA ALA A 38 3.32 -10.16 -3.01
C ALA A 38 3.66 -9.08 -1.97
N TYR A 39 3.16 -7.85 -2.14
CA TYR A 39 3.45 -6.79 -1.17
C TYR A 39 2.77 -7.09 0.17
N ALA A 40 1.55 -7.62 0.18
CA ALA A 40 0.84 -7.97 1.41
C ALA A 40 1.61 -9.04 2.19
N ALA A 41 2.06 -10.09 1.51
CA ALA A 41 2.91 -11.13 2.10
C ALA A 41 4.22 -10.55 2.63
N PHE A 42 4.90 -9.71 1.84
CA PHE A 42 6.14 -9.06 2.25
C PHE A 42 5.97 -8.23 3.54
N LEU A 43 4.94 -7.39 3.62
CA LEU A 43 4.71 -6.55 4.79
C LEU A 43 4.29 -7.38 6.02
N ALA A 44 3.41 -8.37 5.84
CA ALA A 44 2.97 -9.25 6.93
C ALA A 44 4.13 -10.13 7.46
N LEU A 45 4.94 -10.69 6.57
CA LEU A 45 6.15 -11.45 6.95
C LEU A 45 7.20 -10.54 7.59
N GLY A 46 7.33 -9.29 7.13
CA GLY A 46 8.16 -8.27 7.78
C GLY A 46 7.73 -8.01 9.22
N ALA A 47 6.43 -7.78 9.44
CA ALA A 47 5.87 -7.63 10.79
C ALA A 47 6.08 -8.88 11.66
N HIS A 48 5.96 -10.08 11.09
CA HIS A 48 6.23 -11.35 11.79
C HIS A 48 7.72 -11.54 12.11
N GLY A 49 8.61 -11.14 11.20
CA GLY A 49 10.06 -11.23 11.35
C GLY A 49 10.60 -10.29 12.42
N LEU A 50 9.97 -9.11 12.56
CA LEU A 50 10.28 -8.08 13.57
C LEU A 50 9.52 -8.28 14.89
N ARG A 51 8.81 -9.40 15.08
CA ARG A 51 7.91 -9.57 16.23
C ARG A 51 8.61 -9.47 17.60
N HIS A 52 9.86 -9.90 17.70
CA HIS A 52 10.62 -10.04 18.95
C HIS A 52 9.73 -10.53 20.12
N ASP A 53 9.72 -9.78 21.22
CA ASP A 53 8.85 -9.95 22.40
C ASP A 53 7.45 -9.32 22.22
N ALA A 54 7.24 -8.53 21.17
CA ALA A 54 6.05 -7.74 20.91
C ALA A 54 5.01 -8.47 20.03
N ARG A 55 4.64 -9.70 20.42
CA ARG A 55 3.68 -10.54 19.64
C ARG A 55 2.37 -9.83 19.33
N ARG A 56 1.79 -9.11 20.29
CA ARG A 56 0.52 -8.38 20.11
C ARG A 56 0.65 -7.26 19.07
N LEU A 57 1.76 -6.51 19.12
CA LEU A 57 2.04 -5.44 18.16
C LEU A 57 2.26 -5.99 16.75
N SER A 58 2.97 -7.13 16.63
CA SER A 58 3.15 -7.84 15.36
C SER A 58 1.83 -8.31 14.77
N LEU A 59 0.94 -8.91 15.59
CA LEU A 59 -0.38 -9.33 15.14
C LEU A 59 -1.26 -8.14 14.71
N ALA A 60 -1.20 -7.02 15.45
CA ALA A 60 -1.92 -5.80 15.07
C ALA A 60 -1.41 -5.25 13.72
N ALA A 61 -0.08 -5.21 13.53
CA ALA A 61 0.51 -4.79 12.26
C ALA A 61 0.06 -5.69 11.10
N ILE A 62 0.15 -7.01 11.27
CA ILE A 62 -0.30 -7.99 10.26
C ILE A 62 -1.78 -7.79 9.93
N ALA A 63 -2.64 -7.68 10.94
CA ALA A 63 -4.07 -7.49 10.73
C ALA A 63 -4.37 -6.20 9.94
N VAL A 64 -3.76 -5.07 10.33
CA VAL A 64 -3.89 -3.78 9.64
C VAL A 64 -3.44 -3.88 8.18
N LEU A 65 -2.29 -4.51 7.93
CA LEU A 65 -1.72 -4.66 6.59
C LEU A 65 -2.55 -5.59 5.70
N LEU A 66 -3.09 -6.68 6.25
CA LEU A 66 -3.98 -7.59 5.51
C LEU A 66 -5.31 -6.92 5.18
N VAL A 67 -5.91 -6.16 6.10
CA VAL A 67 -7.13 -5.38 5.81
C VAL A 67 -6.86 -4.34 4.74
N ALA A 68 -5.71 -3.67 4.77
CA ALA A 68 -5.31 -2.74 3.71
C ALA A 68 -5.23 -3.43 2.34
N ALA A 69 -4.61 -4.62 2.29
CA ALA A 69 -4.50 -5.41 1.05
C ALA A 69 -5.86 -5.92 0.54
N LEU A 70 -6.78 -6.28 1.44
CA LEU A 70 -8.15 -6.65 1.05
C LEU A 70 -8.92 -5.46 0.46
N LEU A 71 -8.74 -4.26 0.99
CA LEU A 71 -9.32 -3.05 0.41
C LEU A 71 -8.71 -2.71 -0.94
N ASP A 72 -7.42 -2.99 -1.13
CA ASP A 72 -6.74 -2.84 -2.42
C ASP A 72 -7.29 -3.81 -3.47
N GLN A 73 -7.55 -5.07 -3.08
CA GLN A 73 -8.26 -6.03 -3.94
C GLN A 73 -9.68 -5.56 -4.26
N ALA A 74 -10.42 -5.05 -3.27
CA ALA A 74 -11.76 -4.53 -3.47
C ALA A 74 -11.78 -3.33 -4.44
N GLU A 75 -10.81 -2.42 -4.32
CA GLU A 75 -10.61 -1.34 -5.29
C GLU A 75 -10.33 -1.87 -6.69
N GLY A 76 -9.45 -2.86 -6.84
CA GLY A 76 -9.18 -3.51 -8.13
C GLY A 76 -10.44 -4.09 -8.76
N LEU A 77 -11.29 -4.75 -7.96
CA LEU A 77 -12.59 -5.27 -8.40
C LEU A 77 -13.56 -4.15 -8.83
N ILE A 78 -13.60 -3.04 -8.11
CA ILE A 78 -14.41 -1.88 -8.49
C ILE A 78 -13.89 -1.26 -9.79
N LEU A 79 -12.57 -1.15 -9.97
CA LEU A 79 -11.96 -0.67 -11.21
C LEU A 79 -12.27 -1.59 -12.40
N PHE A 80 -12.28 -2.91 -12.21
CA PHE A 80 -12.71 -3.84 -13.27
C PHE A 80 -14.16 -3.62 -13.71
N GLN A 81 -15.03 -3.13 -12.83
CA GLN A 81 -16.41 -2.78 -13.18
C GLN A 81 -16.53 -1.38 -13.79
N LEU A 82 -15.70 -0.43 -13.35
CA LEU A 82 -15.75 0.95 -13.83
C LEU A 82 -15.10 1.13 -15.21
N VAL A 83 -13.96 0.49 -15.47
CA VAL A 83 -13.17 0.71 -16.69
C VAL A 83 -13.93 0.35 -17.98
N PRO A 84 -14.65 -0.78 -18.07
CA PRO A 84 -15.44 -1.08 -19.28
C PRO A 84 -16.65 -0.15 -19.48
N HIS A 85 -17.10 0.50 -18.41
CA HIS A 85 -18.31 1.33 -18.39
C HIS A 85 -18.01 2.82 -18.16
N TRP A 86 -16.80 3.29 -18.44
CA TRP A 86 -16.36 4.65 -18.07
C TRP A 86 -17.20 5.80 -18.66
N GLN A 87 -17.94 5.56 -19.75
CA GLN A 87 -18.89 6.52 -20.35
C GLN A 87 -20.23 6.61 -19.64
N SER A 88 -20.62 5.56 -18.93
CA SER A 88 -21.84 5.50 -18.12
C SER A 88 -21.55 4.64 -16.87
N PRO A 89 -20.64 5.11 -16.01
CA PRO A 89 -20.10 4.29 -14.95
C PRO A 89 -21.17 4.01 -13.89
N PRO A 90 -21.23 2.79 -13.34
CA PRO A 90 -22.08 2.49 -12.20
C PRO A 90 -21.72 3.39 -11.00
N ASP A 91 -22.69 3.60 -10.10
CA ASP A 91 -22.50 4.45 -8.90
C ASP A 91 -21.62 3.75 -7.84
N LEU A 92 -20.34 3.57 -8.18
CA LEU A 92 -19.33 2.92 -7.35
C LEU A 92 -18.19 3.87 -6.98
N PHE A 93 -18.19 5.11 -7.47
CA PHE A 93 -17.12 6.07 -7.17
C PHE A 93 -17.03 6.37 -5.67
N GLY A 94 -18.16 6.50 -4.97
CA GLY A 94 -18.15 6.69 -3.52
C GLY A 94 -17.46 5.54 -2.79
N ALA A 95 -17.79 4.30 -3.17
CA ALA A 95 -17.16 3.09 -2.64
C ALA A 95 -15.67 3.01 -2.98
N LEU A 96 -15.29 3.35 -4.23
CA LEU A 96 -13.90 3.43 -4.66
C LEU A 96 -13.10 4.42 -3.81
N PHE A 97 -13.59 5.65 -3.65
CA PHE A 97 -12.91 6.66 -2.83
C PHE A 97 -12.79 6.26 -1.37
N LEU A 98 -13.82 5.63 -0.82
CA LEU A 98 -13.78 5.14 0.55
C LEU A 98 -12.74 4.04 0.72
N ALA A 99 -12.72 3.05 -0.17
CA ALA A 99 -11.75 1.96 -0.17
C ALA A 99 -10.32 2.49 -0.27
N VAL A 100 -10.05 3.38 -1.23
CA VAL A 100 -8.75 4.04 -1.42
C VAL A 100 -8.31 4.81 -0.17
N ARG A 101 -9.21 5.57 0.46
CA ARG A 101 -8.83 6.36 1.65
C ARG A 101 -8.52 5.47 2.84
N ILE A 102 -9.36 4.47 3.09
CA ILE A 102 -9.15 3.55 4.20
C ILE A 102 -7.90 2.71 3.96
N LYS A 103 -7.65 2.21 2.73
CA LYS A 103 -6.43 1.44 2.44
C LYS A 103 -5.18 2.26 2.72
N PHE A 104 -5.12 3.51 2.26
CA PHE A 104 -3.94 4.37 2.49
C PHE A 104 -3.77 4.76 3.96
N ALA A 105 -4.87 4.99 4.69
CA ALA A 105 -4.80 5.20 6.13
C ALA A 105 -4.20 3.97 6.85
N LEU A 106 -4.65 2.78 6.48
CA LEU A 106 -4.17 1.53 7.05
C LEU A 106 -2.72 1.23 6.64
N LEU A 107 -2.31 1.50 5.40
CA LEU A 107 -0.91 1.38 4.99
C LEU A 107 -0.01 2.35 5.75
N GLY A 108 -0.45 3.60 5.96
CA GLY A 108 0.27 4.59 6.76
C GLY A 108 0.45 4.14 8.21
N LEU A 109 -0.64 3.68 8.84
CA LEU A 109 -0.62 3.08 10.17
C LEU A 109 0.27 1.82 10.22
N GLY A 110 0.17 0.95 9.23
CA GLY A 110 0.98 -0.26 9.10
C GLY A 110 2.47 0.05 9.05
N SER A 111 2.88 1.06 8.29
CA SER A 111 4.26 1.56 8.26
C SER A 111 4.73 2.06 9.63
N LEU A 112 3.88 2.76 10.39
CA LEU A 112 4.20 3.20 11.76
C LEU A 112 4.34 2.02 12.72
N LEU A 113 3.46 1.01 12.63
CA LEU A 113 3.55 -0.20 13.45
C LEU A 113 4.81 -1.02 13.12
N LEU A 114 5.17 -1.13 11.84
CA LEU A 114 6.44 -1.72 11.40
C LEU A 114 7.64 -0.95 11.93
N ALA A 115 7.61 0.39 11.92
CA ALA A 115 8.66 1.21 12.52
C ALA A 115 8.78 0.95 14.03
N ALA A 116 7.65 0.88 14.74
CA ALA A 116 7.63 0.58 16.17
C ALA A 116 8.20 -0.81 16.49
N LEU A 117 7.93 -1.83 15.66
CA LEU A 117 8.53 -3.15 15.77
C LEU A 117 10.05 -3.10 15.50
N ALA A 118 10.46 -2.45 14.40
CA ALA A 118 11.86 -2.32 14.02
C ALA A 118 12.69 -1.56 15.08
N TRP A 119 12.10 -0.55 15.72
CA TRP A 119 12.74 0.23 16.78
C TRP A 119 13.14 -0.60 18.01
N ARG A 120 12.44 -1.72 18.26
CA ARG A 120 12.73 -2.65 19.37
C ARG A 120 13.92 -3.57 19.08
N GLY A 121 14.36 -3.64 17.83
CA GLY A 121 15.45 -4.52 17.39
C GLY A 121 16.85 -3.97 17.64
N ALA A 122 17.81 -4.52 16.89
CA ALA A 122 19.20 -4.08 16.89
C ALA A 122 19.39 -2.71 16.19
N VAL A 123 20.62 -2.20 16.17
CA VAL A 123 20.93 -0.86 15.63
C VAL A 123 20.47 -0.70 14.17
N LEU A 124 20.69 -1.71 13.32
CA LEU A 124 20.25 -1.66 11.92
C LEU A 124 18.73 -1.60 11.79
N SER A 125 17.99 -2.32 12.65
CA SER A 125 16.53 -2.23 12.69
C SER A 125 16.05 -0.85 13.11
N LYS A 126 16.74 -0.19 14.04
CA LYS A 126 16.44 1.21 14.43
C LYS A 126 16.71 2.20 13.31
N ILE A 127 17.78 2.01 12.54
CA ILE A 127 18.06 2.84 11.36
C ILE A 127 16.93 2.67 10.33
N ALA A 128 16.49 1.43 10.07
CA ALA A 128 15.38 1.15 9.16
C ALA A 128 14.02 1.66 9.68
N ALA A 129 13.84 1.78 11.00
CA ALA A 129 12.62 2.32 11.60
C ALA A 129 12.39 3.80 11.23
N VAL A 130 13.45 4.58 10.99
CA VAL A 130 13.34 6.01 10.62
C VAL A 130 12.60 6.21 9.29
N PRO A 131 13.03 5.64 8.15
CA PRO A 131 12.30 5.76 6.89
C PRO A 131 10.94 5.08 6.93
N LEU A 132 10.75 4.00 7.72
CA LEU A 132 9.43 3.40 7.93
C LEU A 132 8.45 4.38 8.60
N ALA A 133 8.89 5.04 9.67
CA ALA A 133 8.08 6.03 10.38
C ALA A 133 7.83 7.27 9.51
N ALA A 134 8.88 7.80 8.87
CA ALA A 134 8.77 8.97 8.01
C ALA A 134 7.83 8.72 6.82
N GLY A 135 7.93 7.55 6.16
CA GLY A 135 7.03 7.19 5.07
C GLY A 135 5.58 7.00 5.53
N GLY A 136 5.35 6.40 6.71
CA GLY A 136 4.02 6.28 7.30
C GLY A 136 3.39 7.64 7.64
N LEU A 137 4.15 8.52 8.30
CA LEU A 137 3.70 9.88 8.64
C LEU A 137 3.45 10.73 7.39
N ALA A 138 4.35 10.69 6.41
CA ALA A 138 4.19 11.43 5.16
C ALA A 138 2.94 10.96 4.41
N SER A 139 2.73 9.64 4.29
CA SER A 139 1.53 9.09 3.65
C SER A 139 0.25 9.53 4.35
N LEU A 140 0.19 9.46 5.69
CA LEU A 140 -0.96 9.95 6.45
C LEU A 140 -1.17 11.45 6.28
N TRP A 141 -0.11 12.24 6.29
CA TRP A 141 -0.19 13.69 6.04
C TRP A 141 -0.79 13.98 4.67
N PHE A 142 -0.25 13.38 3.61
CA PHE A 142 -0.77 13.57 2.25
C PHE A 142 -2.19 13.06 2.09
N LEU A 143 -2.57 11.97 2.75
CA LEU A 143 -3.95 11.47 2.72
C LEU A 143 -4.97 12.54 3.15
N PHE A 144 -4.63 13.38 4.13
CA PHE A 144 -5.51 14.46 4.61
C PHE A 144 -5.29 15.79 3.89
N ALA A 145 -4.03 16.14 3.59
CA ALA A 145 -3.69 17.43 3.00
C ALA A 145 -3.88 17.46 1.47
N ASN A 146 -3.41 16.42 0.77
CA ASN A 146 -3.49 16.29 -0.68
C ASN A 146 -3.44 14.82 -1.14
N PRO A 147 -4.58 14.10 -1.12
CA PRO A 147 -4.60 12.64 -1.34
C PRO A 147 -4.29 12.22 -2.79
N HIS A 148 -4.17 13.17 -3.71
CA HIS A 148 -3.82 12.92 -5.10
C HIS A 148 -2.35 13.21 -5.39
N ASP A 149 -1.58 13.65 -4.40
CA ASP A 149 -0.17 13.95 -4.55
C ASP A 149 0.64 12.65 -4.74
N PRO A 150 1.47 12.52 -5.79
CA PRO A 150 2.33 11.36 -5.97
C PRO A 150 3.30 11.14 -4.80
N ALA A 151 3.58 12.18 -4.00
CA ALA A 151 4.40 12.07 -2.80
C ALA A 151 3.85 11.08 -1.76
N MET A 152 2.53 10.84 -1.73
CA MET A 152 1.90 9.84 -0.85
C MET A 152 2.47 8.44 -1.12
N MET A 153 2.54 8.03 -2.40
CA MET A 153 3.09 6.73 -2.79
C MET A 153 4.62 6.68 -2.64
N LEU A 154 5.29 7.81 -2.86
CA LEU A 154 6.74 7.92 -2.70
C LEU A 154 7.17 7.63 -1.25
N GLY A 155 6.38 8.08 -0.26
CA GLY A 155 6.59 7.77 1.15
C GLY A 155 6.56 6.27 1.45
N HIS A 156 5.54 5.56 0.94
CA HIS A 156 5.46 4.10 1.07
C HIS A 156 6.61 3.38 0.40
N ARG A 157 7.02 3.83 -0.80
CA ARG A 157 8.16 3.26 -1.52
C ARG A 157 9.44 3.28 -0.67
N PHE A 158 9.77 4.41 -0.05
CA PHE A 158 10.96 4.49 0.80
C PHE A 158 10.86 3.64 2.06
N ALA A 159 9.68 3.63 2.71
CA ALA A 159 9.42 2.77 3.86
C ALA A 159 9.63 1.29 3.52
N TRP A 160 9.10 0.82 2.39
CA TRP A 160 9.20 -0.58 1.98
C TRP A 160 10.60 -0.96 1.50
N MET A 161 11.33 -0.04 0.84
CA MET A 161 12.73 -0.26 0.48
C MET A 161 13.62 -0.42 1.73
N ALA A 162 13.36 0.35 2.78
CA ALA A 162 14.08 0.19 4.05
C ALA A 162 13.78 -1.16 4.72
N LEU A 163 12.51 -1.60 4.69
CA LEU A 163 12.14 -2.93 5.17
C LEU A 163 12.80 -4.03 4.33
N LEU A 164 12.89 -3.85 3.01
CA LEU A 164 13.50 -4.82 2.10
C LEU A 164 15.00 -4.96 2.38
N ALA A 165 15.70 -3.83 2.53
CA ALA A 165 17.10 -3.82 2.93
C ALA A 165 17.28 -4.52 4.27
N LEU A 166 16.42 -4.24 5.25
CA LEU A 166 16.46 -4.89 6.56
C LEU A 166 16.21 -6.40 6.47
N ALA A 167 15.26 -6.83 5.64
CA ALA A 167 14.96 -8.24 5.40
C ALA A 167 16.13 -8.97 4.74
N ALA A 168 16.78 -8.36 3.74
CA ALA A 168 17.94 -8.91 3.05
C ALA A 168 19.16 -9.04 3.99
N ILE A 169 19.41 -8.04 4.84
CA ILE A 169 20.45 -8.11 5.87
C ILE A 169 20.12 -9.23 6.88
N GLY A 170 18.86 -9.29 7.32
CA GLY A 170 18.37 -10.28 8.27
C GLY A 170 18.41 -11.72 7.76
N SER A 171 18.24 -11.93 6.44
CA SER A 171 18.35 -13.26 5.84
C SER A 171 19.77 -13.80 5.79
N ILE A 172 20.77 -12.90 5.78
CA ILE A 172 22.19 -13.28 5.86
C ILE A 172 22.57 -13.58 7.32
N ASN A 173 22.24 -12.67 8.24
CA ASN A 173 22.52 -12.86 9.66
C ASN A 173 21.41 -12.28 10.55
N PRO A 174 20.55 -13.14 11.13
CA PRO A 174 19.45 -12.69 11.98
C PRO A 174 19.88 -11.90 13.22
N ARG A 175 21.13 -12.09 13.71
CA ARG A 175 21.65 -11.39 14.90
C ARG A 175 21.90 -9.91 14.66
N TRP A 176 22.05 -9.48 13.41
CA TRP A 176 22.25 -8.07 13.08
C TRP A 176 20.96 -7.23 13.17
N ILE A 177 19.81 -7.90 13.19
CA ILE A 177 18.49 -7.27 13.28
C ILE A 177 17.76 -7.61 14.60
N ARG A 178 18.08 -8.76 15.22
CA ARG A 178 17.49 -9.17 16.49
C ARG A 178 18.36 -8.75 17.67
N ARG A 179 17.75 -8.08 18.66
CA ARG A 179 18.35 -8.00 20.01
C ARG A 179 18.35 -9.40 20.61
N THR A 180 19.54 -9.90 20.93
CA THR A 180 19.78 -11.09 21.76
C THR A 180 19.45 -10.80 23.20
#